data_AF-A0A2G9UYD6-F1
#
_entry.id   AF-A0A2G9UYD6-F1
#
_cell.length_a   1.000
_cell.length_b   1.000
_cell.length_c   1.000
_cell.angle_alpha   90.00
_cell.angle_beta   90.00
_cell.angle_gamma   90.00
#
_symmetry.space_group_name_H-M   'P 1'
#
loop_
_entity.id
_entity.type
_entity.pdbx_description
1 polymer ?
#
loop_
_entity_poly.entity_id
_entity_poly.type
_entity_poly.pdbx_seq_one_letter_code
_entity_poly.pdbx_strand_id
1 'polypeptide(L)'
;MRTANTLQVILAGMYKPVGWADWDPSRELVWSPVPYTIDDPMLRMYAVKECKNSDKVWKPIDEDLLPSLAEAKRKHAPLLNYVGQKTGWNMTSLGKLADLADNLIEIDMYNASYPDWLLRPDLPGYDRDKIIDEIMGFAEMPQIACTNYAPCRDLMAGVWLEHLLSSIEEARNGSTQRIVGYASHTEVTLALMKLIGIERNELTTSAGFVIEYR
;
A
#
# COMPACT_ATOMS: atom_id res chain seq x y z
N MET A 1 10.47 -5.55 -3.50
CA MET A 1 10.49 -6.60 -4.56
C MET A 1 9.16 -6.68 -5.29
N ARG A 2 8.00 -6.69 -4.60
CA ARG A 2 6.65 -6.72 -5.23
C ARG A 2 6.43 -5.64 -6.31
N THR A 3 6.63 -4.36 -5.99
CA THR A 3 6.37 -3.23 -6.90
C THR A 3 7.22 -3.24 -8.18
N ALA A 4 8.50 -3.61 -8.06
CA ALA A 4 9.39 -3.77 -9.22
C ALA A 4 8.87 -4.86 -10.19
N ASN A 5 8.44 -6.01 -9.66
CA ASN A 5 7.85 -7.08 -10.48
C ASN A 5 6.51 -6.64 -11.09
N THR A 6 5.66 -5.94 -10.34
CA THR A 6 4.42 -5.35 -10.86
C THR A 6 4.70 -4.45 -12.07
N LEU A 7 5.68 -3.55 -11.96
CA LEU A 7 6.05 -2.68 -13.06
C LEU A 7 6.55 -3.47 -14.27
N GLN A 8 7.42 -4.46 -14.07
CA GLN A 8 7.91 -5.31 -15.17
C GLN A 8 6.78 -6.06 -15.89
N VAL A 9 5.78 -6.58 -15.15
CA VAL A 9 4.61 -7.25 -15.75
C VAL A 9 3.77 -6.27 -16.57
N ILE A 10 3.55 -5.05 -16.06
CA ILE A 10 2.86 -4.00 -16.82
C ILE A 10 3.63 -3.65 -18.09
N LEU A 11 4.95 -3.46 -17.99
CA LEU A 11 5.80 -3.12 -19.14
C LEU A 11 5.81 -4.24 -20.19
N ALA A 12 5.83 -5.51 -19.78
CA ALA A 12 5.71 -6.65 -20.68
C ALA A 12 4.37 -6.65 -21.44
N GLY A 13 3.29 -6.19 -20.82
CA GLY A 13 1.98 -6.05 -21.47
C GLY A 13 1.90 -4.84 -22.41
N MET A 14 2.51 -3.72 -22.02
CA MET A 14 2.49 -2.46 -22.80
C MET A 14 3.42 -2.49 -24.02
N TYR A 15 4.61 -3.08 -23.88
CA TYR A 15 5.66 -3.05 -24.89
C TYR A 15 5.92 -4.45 -25.44
N LYS A 16 5.12 -4.83 -26.44
CA LYS A 16 5.38 -6.05 -27.21
C LYS A 16 6.62 -5.86 -28.10
N PRO A 17 7.52 -6.85 -28.19
CA PRO A 17 8.66 -6.82 -29.11
C PRO A 17 8.19 -6.60 -30.55
N VAL A 18 8.76 -5.60 -31.23
CA VAL A 18 8.62 -5.39 -32.67
C VAL A 18 9.93 -4.92 -33.27
N GLY A 19 10.23 -5.34 -34.50
CA GLY A 19 11.44 -4.93 -35.23
C GLY A 19 12.71 -5.24 -34.44
N TRP A 20 13.50 -4.20 -34.12
CA TRP A 20 14.75 -4.34 -33.38
C TRP A 20 14.57 -4.84 -31.93
N ALA A 21 13.39 -4.67 -31.34
CA ALA A 21 13.10 -5.11 -29.98
C ALA A 21 12.72 -6.60 -29.90
N ASP A 22 12.44 -7.25 -31.02
CA ASP A 22 12.28 -8.71 -31.13
C ASP A 22 13.67 -9.36 -31.15
N TRP A 23 14.25 -9.49 -29.97
CA TRP A 23 15.64 -9.90 -29.78
C TRP A 23 15.82 -11.41 -29.73
N ASP A 24 14.76 -12.18 -29.45
CA ASP A 24 14.81 -13.64 -29.38
C ASP A 24 14.73 -14.25 -30.80
N PRO A 25 15.81 -14.84 -31.32
CA PRO A 25 15.82 -15.41 -32.67
C PRO A 25 14.84 -16.58 -32.83
N SER A 26 14.48 -17.26 -31.73
CA SER A 26 13.52 -18.37 -31.75
C SER A 26 12.07 -17.91 -31.80
N ARG A 27 11.80 -16.65 -31.42
CA ARG A 27 10.46 -16.05 -31.25
C ARG A 27 9.54 -16.81 -30.29
N GLU A 28 10.11 -17.64 -29.42
CA GLU A 28 9.35 -18.34 -28.38
C GLU A 28 9.05 -17.39 -27.21
N LEU A 29 9.91 -16.39 -26.98
CA LEU A 29 9.76 -15.40 -25.94
C LEU A 29 9.29 -14.05 -26.52
N VAL A 30 7.98 -13.81 -26.48
CA VAL A 30 7.36 -12.54 -26.87
C VAL A 30 7.49 -11.49 -25.76
N TRP A 31 8.73 -11.13 -25.42
CA TRP A 31 9.07 -10.16 -24.38
C TRP A 31 10.34 -9.37 -24.73
N SER A 32 10.37 -8.08 -24.39
CA SER A 32 11.57 -7.24 -24.45
C SER A 32 11.87 -6.63 -23.08
N PRO A 33 13.15 -6.50 -22.69
CA PRO A 33 13.51 -5.77 -21.49
C PRO A 33 13.19 -4.29 -21.67
N VAL A 34 12.42 -3.72 -20.74
CA VAL A 34 12.18 -2.28 -20.65
C VAL A 34 12.87 -1.76 -19.39
N PRO A 35 13.78 -0.78 -19.50
CA PRO A 35 14.52 -0.28 -18.35
C PRO A 35 13.58 0.43 -17.37
N TYR A 36 13.87 0.28 -16.07
CA TYR A 36 13.22 1.01 -14.99
C TYR A 36 14.25 1.31 -13.89
N THR A 37 13.96 2.31 -13.08
CA THR A 37 14.76 2.68 -11.91
C THR A 37 13.97 2.49 -10.62
N ILE A 38 14.68 2.46 -9.49
CA ILE A 38 14.08 2.39 -8.16
C ILE A 38 14.41 3.71 -7.45
N ASP A 39 13.37 4.38 -6.96
CA ASP A 39 13.48 5.60 -6.18
C ASP A 39 12.68 5.44 -4.88
N ASP A 40 13.36 4.95 -3.85
CA ASP A 40 12.76 4.77 -2.53
C ASP A 40 12.36 6.10 -1.88
N PRO A 41 13.18 7.16 -1.88
CA PRO A 41 12.76 8.47 -1.36
C PRO A 41 11.45 9.00 -1.97
N MET A 42 11.21 8.77 -3.25
CA MET A 42 9.99 9.24 -3.90
C MET A 42 8.79 8.27 -3.73
N LEU A 43 9.00 6.97 -3.91
CA LEU A 43 7.92 5.98 -4.05
C LEU A 43 7.78 5.02 -2.88
N ARG A 44 8.67 5.11 -1.88
CA ARG A 44 8.72 4.24 -0.70
C ARG A 44 9.38 4.94 0.50
N MET A 45 8.99 6.20 0.77
CA MET A 45 9.65 7.07 1.76
C MET A 45 9.76 6.42 3.16
N TYR A 46 8.76 5.65 3.56
CA TYR A 46 8.75 4.91 4.83
C TYR A 46 9.86 3.84 4.96
N ALA A 47 10.46 3.40 3.85
CA ALA A 47 11.56 2.43 3.84
C ALA A 47 12.95 3.06 3.72
N VAL A 48 13.03 4.40 3.66
CA VAL A 48 14.31 5.12 3.62
C VAL A 48 15.00 4.98 4.98
N LYS A 49 16.17 4.34 4.99
CA LYS A 49 16.95 4.10 6.21
C LYS A 49 17.37 5.41 6.85
N GLU A 50 17.34 5.44 8.19
CA GLU A 50 17.79 6.57 9.02
C GLU A 50 17.04 7.89 8.78
N CYS A 51 15.82 7.81 8.21
CA CYS A 51 14.95 8.97 8.02
C CYS A 51 14.21 9.32 9.33
N LYS A 52 14.86 10.09 10.20
CA LYS A 52 14.28 10.54 11.49
C LYS A 52 12.92 11.23 11.36
N ASN A 53 12.68 11.90 10.23
CA ASN A 53 11.41 12.54 9.95
C ASN A 53 10.32 11.51 9.65
N SER A 54 10.64 10.43 8.94
CA SER A 54 9.72 9.30 8.74
C SER A 54 9.34 8.67 10.07
N ASP A 55 10.33 8.34 10.90
CA ASP A 55 10.09 7.77 12.24
C ASP A 55 9.20 8.68 13.08
N LYS A 56 9.44 10.00 13.03
CA LYS A 56 8.66 10.99 13.77
C LYS A 56 7.19 11.04 13.35
N VAL A 57 6.89 10.96 12.05
CA VAL A 57 5.51 11.07 11.55
C VAL A 57 4.74 9.75 11.67
N TRP A 58 5.44 8.62 11.62
CA TRP A 58 4.85 7.29 11.82
C TRP A 58 4.64 6.94 13.29
N LYS A 59 5.49 7.42 14.20
CA LYS A 59 5.37 7.16 15.65
C LYS A 59 3.94 7.30 16.22
N PRO A 60 3.20 8.40 16.01
CA PRO A 60 1.83 8.50 16.56
C PRO A 60 0.82 7.55 15.91
N ILE A 61 1.12 6.98 14.74
CA ILE A 61 0.32 5.95 14.08
C ILE A 61 0.67 4.59 14.68
N ASP A 62 1.97 4.26 14.76
CA ASP A 62 2.46 2.98 15.29
C ASP A 62 2.10 2.77 16.78
N GLU A 63 2.06 3.87 17.54
CA GLU A 63 1.69 3.88 18.96
C GLU A 63 0.17 4.09 19.18
N ASP A 64 -0.63 4.16 18.11
CA ASP A 64 -2.08 4.42 18.10
C ASP A 64 -2.48 5.71 18.87
N LEU A 65 -1.67 6.76 18.77
CA LEU A 65 -1.86 8.02 19.50
C LEU A 65 -2.78 9.02 18.78
N LEU A 66 -3.03 8.82 17.48
CA LEU A 66 -3.99 9.66 16.76
C LEU A 66 -5.41 9.46 17.33
N PRO A 67 -6.27 10.51 17.41
CA PRO A 67 -7.56 10.41 18.08
C PRO A 67 -8.45 9.26 17.60
N SER A 68 -8.53 9.04 16.28
CA SER A 68 -9.31 7.94 15.70
C SER A 68 -8.74 6.56 16.03
N LEU A 69 -7.41 6.42 16.06
CA LEU A 69 -6.73 5.17 16.40
C LEU A 69 -6.86 4.87 17.90
N ALA A 70 -6.67 5.88 18.76
CA ALA A 70 -6.84 5.74 20.20
C ALA A 70 -8.28 5.31 20.55
N GLU A 71 -9.27 5.88 19.87
CA GLU A 71 -10.68 5.49 20.03
C GLU A 71 -10.91 4.04 19.57
N ALA A 72 -10.43 3.67 18.37
CA ALA A 72 -10.55 2.31 17.85
C ALA A 72 -9.88 1.30 18.79
N LYS A 73 -8.67 1.58 19.27
CA LYS A 73 -7.94 0.74 20.23
C LYS A 73 -8.73 0.51 21.51
N ARG A 74 -9.33 1.56 22.08
CA ARG A 74 -10.18 1.46 23.27
C ARG A 74 -11.43 0.62 22.99
N LYS A 75 -12.10 0.88 21.87
CA LYS A 75 -13.33 0.18 21.47
C LYS A 75 -13.08 -1.32 21.25
N HIS A 76 -11.95 -1.68 20.66
CA HIS A 76 -11.61 -3.03 20.25
C HIS A 76 -10.61 -3.72 21.20
N ALA A 77 -10.39 -3.18 22.40
CA ALA A 77 -9.54 -3.79 23.42
C ALA A 77 -9.89 -5.26 23.75
N PRO A 78 -11.18 -5.68 23.83
CA PRO A 78 -11.52 -7.09 24.00
C PRO A 78 -11.02 -7.98 22.86
N LEU A 79 -11.17 -7.53 21.61
CA LEU A 79 -10.70 -8.25 20.43
C LEU A 79 -9.16 -8.34 20.41
N LEU A 80 -8.46 -7.25 20.71
CA LEU A 80 -6.99 -7.25 20.82
C LEU A 80 -6.49 -8.28 21.84
N ASN A 81 -7.09 -8.29 23.03
CA ASN A 81 -6.75 -9.26 24.08
C ASN A 81 -7.04 -10.70 23.65
N TYR A 82 -8.18 -10.92 23.00
CA TYR A 82 -8.57 -12.23 22.50
C TYR A 82 -7.59 -12.76 21.44
N VAL A 83 -7.28 -11.94 20.43
CA VAL A 83 -6.32 -12.28 19.39
C VAL A 83 -4.96 -12.58 20.01
N GLY A 84 -4.48 -11.75 20.94
CA GLY A 84 -3.19 -11.96 21.61
C GLY A 84 -3.13 -13.28 22.38
N GLN A 85 -4.23 -13.68 23.02
CA GLN A 85 -4.33 -14.99 23.68
C GLN A 85 -4.32 -16.16 22.69
N LYS A 86 -4.98 -16.04 21.53
CA LYS A 86 -5.07 -17.13 20.54
C LYS A 86 -3.81 -17.27 19.67
N THR A 87 -3.12 -16.17 19.37
CA THR A 87 -1.93 -16.16 18.49
C THR A 87 -0.61 -16.14 19.25
N GLY A 88 -0.63 -15.73 20.53
CA GLY A 88 0.59 -15.45 21.31
C GLY A 88 1.28 -14.13 20.93
N TRP A 89 0.66 -13.31 20.07
CA TRP A 89 1.22 -12.04 19.65
C TRP A 89 1.06 -10.97 20.73
N ASN A 90 2.04 -10.05 20.80
CA ASN A 90 1.91 -8.87 21.63
C ASN A 90 0.98 -7.84 20.95
N MET A 91 -0.32 -7.92 21.23
CA MET A 91 -1.37 -7.08 20.64
C MET A 91 -1.46 -5.69 21.29
N THR A 92 -0.33 -5.01 21.42
CA THR A 92 -0.28 -3.65 21.99
C THR A 92 -0.61 -2.55 20.99
N SER A 93 -0.70 -2.85 19.68
CA SER A 93 -1.06 -1.87 18.66
C SER A 93 -2.11 -2.37 17.67
N LEU A 94 -2.86 -1.43 17.07
CA LEU A 94 -3.80 -1.76 15.99
C LEU A 94 -3.08 -2.24 14.73
N GLY A 95 -1.82 -1.83 14.52
CA GLY A 95 -0.98 -2.36 13.44
C GLY A 95 -0.86 -3.89 13.48
N LYS A 96 -0.89 -4.52 14.66
CA LYS A 96 -0.88 -5.98 14.77
C LYS A 96 -2.21 -6.63 14.36
N LEU A 97 -3.34 -5.92 14.49
CA LEU A 97 -4.60 -6.38 13.92
C LEU A 97 -4.60 -6.22 12.39
N ALA A 98 -4.01 -5.14 11.87
CA ALA A 98 -3.80 -4.99 10.43
C ALA A 98 -2.93 -6.13 9.86
N ASP A 99 -1.81 -6.48 10.53
CA ASP A 99 -0.98 -7.64 10.15
C ASP A 99 -1.78 -8.95 10.13
N LEU A 100 -2.73 -9.13 11.07
CA LEU A 100 -3.59 -10.30 11.07
C LEU A 100 -4.60 -10.26 9.93
N ALA A 101 -5.21 -9.10 9.65
CA ALA A 101 -6.12 -8.92 8.54
C ALA A 101 -5.45 -9.25 7.20
N ASP A 102 -4.20 -8.81 7.00
CA ASP A 102 -3.41 -9.16 5.83
C ASP A 102 -3.23 -10.69 5.70
N ASN A 103 -2.97 -11.39 6.81
CA ASN A 103 -2.91 -12.86 6.78
C ASN A 103 -4.25 -13.50 6.43
N LEU A 104 -5.38 -12.94 6.87
CA LEU A 104 -6.70 -13.45 6.51
C LEU A 104 -6.98 -13.26 5.02
N ILE A 105 -6.60 -12.10 4.45
CA ILE A 105 -6.68 -11.84 3.01
C ILE A 105 -5.89 -12.90 2.22
N GLU A 106 -4.68 -13.22 2.65
CA GLU A 106 -3.86 -14.26 2.00
C GLU A 106 -4.48 -15.66 2.16
N ILE A 107 -5.03 -16.00 3.33
CA ILE A 107 -5.75 -17.27 3.54
C ILE A 107 -6.91 -17.40 2.56
N ASP A 108 -7.71 -16.35 2.39
CA ASP A 108 -8.82 -16.34 1.43
C ASP A 108 -8.33 -16.43 -0.01
N MET A 109 -7.28 -15.68 -0.36
CA MET A 109 -6.70 -15.67 -1.71
C MET A 109 -6.22 -17.07 -2.13
N TYR A 110 -5.69 -17.86 -1.20
CA TYR A 110 -5.22 -19.23 -1.47
C TYR A 110 -6.23 -20.32 -1.12
N ASN A 111 -7.48 -19.99 -0.77
CA ASN A 111 -8.49 -20.94 -0.29
C ASN A 111 -7.98 -21.85 0.84
N ALA A 112 -7.13 -21.31 1.72
CA ALA A 112 -6.65 -22.03 2.88
C ALA A 112 -7.74 -22.06 3.98
N SER A 113 -7.61 -23.00 4.92
CA SER A 113 -8.55 -23.09 6.04
C SER A 113 -8.18 -22.09 7.13
N TYR A 114 -9.17 -21.33 7.62
CA TYR A 114 -8.99 -20.51 8.83
C TYR A 114 -8.69 -21.37 10.06
N PRO A 115 -7.93 -20.83 11.03
CA PRO A 115 -7.73 -21.49 12.31
C PRO A 115 -9.05 -21.65 13.08
N ASP A 116 -9.12 -22.71 13.90
CA ASP A 116 -10.34 -23.10 14.62
C ASP A 116 -10.94 -21.99 15.49
N TRP A 117 -10.11 -21.12 16.08
CA TRP A 117 -10.56 -20.04 16.96
C TRP A 117 -11.26 -18.89 16.21
N LEU A 118 -11.09 -18.81 14.88
CA LEU A 118 -11.87 -17.92 14.01
C LEU A 118 -13.13 -18.61 13.50
N LEU A 119 -13.08 -19.92 13.26
CA LEU A 119 -14.25 -20.69 12.83
C LEU A 119 -15.28 -20.87 13.95
N ARG A 120 -14.82 -20.97 15.19
CA ARG A 120 -15.64 -21.16 16.39
C ARG A 120 -15.09 -20.28 17.52
N PRO A 121 -15.31 -18.95 17.46
CA PRO A 121 -14.78 -18.04 18.48
C PRO A 121 -15.51 -18.25 19.82
N ASP A 122 -14.75 -18.19 20.91
CA ASP A 122 -15.24 -18.18 22.30
C ASP A 122 -15.29 -16.75 22.89
N LEU A 123 -15.13 -15.73 22.05
CA LEU A 123 -15.29 -14.32 22.42
C LEU A 123 -16.78 -13.95 22.52
N PRO A 124 -17.28 -13.45 23.68
CA PRO A 124 -18.69 -13.15 23.85
C PRO A 124 -19.25 -12.17 22.80
N GLY A 125 -20.33 -12.57 22.14
CA GLY A 125 -21.00 -11.76 21.13
C GLY A 125 -20.34 -11.76 19.75
N TYR A 126 -19.39 -12.66 19.50
CA TYR A 126 -18.78 -12.92 18.20
C TYR A 126 -19.15 -14.30 17.69
N ASP A 127 -19.55 -14.36 16.42
CA ASP A 127 -19.55 -15.57 15.62
C ASP A 127 -18.42 -15.49 14.58
N ARG A 128 -18.31 -16.52 13.73
CA ARG A 128 -17.29 -16.60 12.68
C ARG A 128 -17.28 -15.36 11.78
N ASP A 129 -18.44 -14.99 11.26
CA ASP A 129 -18.52 -13.95 10.24
C ASP A 129 -18.20 -12.59 10.87
N LYS A 130 -18.74 -12.32 12.06
CA LYS A 130 -18.48 -11.08 12.79
C LYS A 130 -17.01 -10.91 13.18
N ILE A 131 -16.33 -11.97 13.67
CA ILE A 131 -14.92 -11.82 14.05
C ILE A 131 -14.01 -11.60 12.84
N ILE A 132 -14.30 -12.27 11.73
CA ILE A 132 -13.57 -12.09 10.48
C ILE A 132 -13.80 -10.68 9.95
N ASP A 133 -15.06 -10.25 9.80
CA ASP A 133 -15.40 -8.91 9.32
C ASP A 133 -14.76 -7.81 10.17
N GLU A 134 -14.77 -7.98 11.49
CA GLU A 134 -14.20 -6.99 12.40
C GLU A 134 -12.67 -6.93 12.31
N ILE A 135 -11.98 -8.07 12.17
CA ILE A 135 -10.52 -8.09 11.93
C ILE A 135 -10.19 -7.48 10.57
N MET A 136 -10.92 -7.87 9.52
CA MET A 136 -10.72 -7.36 8.15
C MET A 136 -10.92 -5.85 8.06
N GLY A 137 -11.76 -5.26 8.92
CA GLY A 137 -11.92 -3.81 9.05
C GLY A 137 -10.66 -3.06 9.50
N PHE A 138 -9.61 -3.77 9.97
CA PHE A 138 -8.31 -3.19 10.30
C PHE A 138 -7.28 -3.29 9.18
N ALA A 139 -7.59 -3.97 8.06
CA ALA A 139 -6.70 -4.06 6.91
C ALA A 139 -6.29 -2.64 6.46
N GLU A 140 -4.99 -2.45 6.24
CA GLU A 140 -4.41 -1.18 5.80
C GLU A 140 -4.71 0.03 6.72
N MET A 141 -5.23 -0.16 7.94
CA MET A 141 -5.63 0.94 8.82
C MET A 141 -4.47 1.91 9.14
N PRO A 142 -3.24 1.46 9.48
CA PRO A 142 -2.10 2.36 9.66
C PRO A 142 -1.77 3.19 8.39
N GLN A 143 -1.83 2.56 7.22
CA GLN A 143 -1.59 3.18 5.92
C GLN A 143 -2.63 4.26 5.64
N ILE A 144 -3.91 3.95 5.86
CA ILE A 144 -5.02 4.91 5.73
C ILE A 144 -4.85 6.06 6.74
N ALA A 145 -4.46 5.77 7.99
CA ALA A 145 -4.21 6.79 9.01
C ALA A 145 -3.07 7.74 8.59
N CYS A 146 -1.98 7.23 8.03
CA CYS A 146 -0.91 8.06 7.47
C CYS A 146 -1.44 9.02 6.40
N THR A 147 -2.28 8.54 5.49
CA THR A 147 -2.83 9.37 4.41
C THR A 147 -3.78 10.47 4.91
N ASN A 148 -4.37 10.30 6.09
CA ASN A 148 -5.27 11.27 6.73
C ASN A 148 -4.54 12.21 7.70
N TYR A 149 -3.32 11.87 8.11
CA TYR A 149 -2.50 12.68 9.01
C TYR A 149 -1.50 13.50 8.18
N ALA A 150 -1.76 14.80 8.03
CA ALA A 150 -1.00 15.68 7.12
C ALA A 150 0.53 15.54 7.22
N PRO A 151 1.17 15.53 8.41
CA PRO A 151 2.61 15.31 8.50
C PRO A 151 3.11 14.01 7.88
N CYS A 152 2.34 12.91 7.97
CA CYS A 152 2.69 11.64 7.34
C CYS A 152 2.37 11.67 5.83
N ARG A 153 1.15 12.07 5.46
CA ARG A 153 0.71 12.21 4.07
C ARG A 153 1.68 13.05 3.24
N ASP A 154 2.03 14.24 3.73
CA ASP A 154 2.85 15.20 3.01
C ASP A 154 4.28 14.68 2.86
N LEU A 155 4.80 13.95 3.86
CA LEU A 155 6.10 13.29 3.77
C LEU A 155 6.09 12.12 2.77
N MET A 156 5.02 11.30 2.76
CA MET A 156 4.95 10.11 1.91
C MET A 156 4.86 10.46 0.42
N ALA A 157 4.19 11.56 0.06
CA ALA A 157 3.88 11.87 -1.33
C ALA A 157 4.40 13.22 -1.83
N GLY A 158 4.96 14.07 -0.96
CA GLY A 158 5.41 15.42 -1.35
C GLY A 158 6.48 15.41 -2.42
N VAL A 159 7.48 14.53 -2.31
CA VAL A 159 8.55 14.37 -3.31
C VAL A 159 7.97 13.89 -4.66
N TRP A 160 7.02 12.96 -4.62
CA TRP A 160 6.37 12.46 -5.83
C TRP A 160 5.49 13.55 -6.49
N LEU A 161 4.79 14.36 -5.69
CA LEU A 161 4.04 15.51 -6.20
C LEU A 161 4.95 16.52 -6.90
N GLU A 162 6.09 16.86 -6.28
CA GLU A 162 7.07 17.78 -6.87
C GLU A 162 7.63 17.23 -8.20
N HIS A 163 7.96 15.94 -8.25
CA HIS A 163 8.37 15.27 -9.47
C HIS A 163 7.28 15.33 -10.55
N LEU A 164 6.02 15.09 -10.18
CA LEU A 164 4.89 15.13 -11.11
C LEU A 164 4.71 16.53 -11.72
N LEU A 165 4.75 17.57 -10.90
CA LEU A 165 4.67 18.96 -11.35
C LEU A 165 5.83 19.32 -12.27
N SER A 166 7.05 18.89 -11.92
CA SER A 166 8.25 19.10 -12.74
C SER A 166 8.15 18.40 -14.09
N SER A 167 7.63 17.17 -14.13
CA SER A 167 7.43 16.41 -15.37
C SER A 167 6.43 17.09 -16.31
N ILE A 168 5.36 17.68 -15.76
CA ILE A 168 4.37 18.46 -16.54
C ILE A 168 5.02 19.73 -17.10
N GLU A 169 5.83 20.43 -16.29
CA GLU A 169 6.55 21.62 -16.72
C GLU A 169 7.56 21.31 -17.84
N GLU A 170 8.29 20.21 -17.74
CA GLU A 170 9.18 19.72 -18.79
C GLU A 170 8.42 19.37 -20.07
N ALA A 171 7.26 18.72 -19.96
CA ALA A 171 6.39 18.45 -21.11
C ALA A 171 5.93 19.74 -21.79
N ARG A 172 5.56 20.77 -21.01
CA ARG A 172 5.23 22.10 -21.52
C ARG A 172 6.39 22.75 -22.26
N ASN A 173 7.61 22.55 -21.78
CA ASN A 173 8.84 23.08 -22.38
C ASN A 173 9.40 22.23 -23.54
N GLY A 174 8.64 21.25 -24.02
CA GLY A 174 8.97 20.48 -25.23
C GLY A 174 9.70 19.17 -24.99
N SER A 175 9.63 18.59 -23.77
CA SER A 175 10.13 17.24 -23.52
C SER A 175 9.53 16.22 -24.50
N THR A 176 10.35 15.26 -24.93
CA THR A 176 9.92 14.17 -25.82
C THR A 176 9.30 13.00 -25.06
N GLN A 177 9.39 12.98 -23.73
CA GLN A 177 8.82 11.94 -22.90
C GLN A 177 7.28 11.98 -22.94
N ARG A 178 6.67 10.85 -23.29
CA ARG A 178 5.20 10.75 -23.51
C ARG A 178 4.45 10.10 -22.36
N ILE A 179 5.09 9.17 -21.66
CA ILE A 179 4.49 8.40 -20.57
C ILE A 179 5.52 8.26 -19.46
N VAL A 180 5.08 8.46 -18.22
CA VAL A 180 5.84 8.13 -17.02
C VAL A 180 5.00 7.17 -16.19
N GLY A 181 5.54 5.99 -15.90
CA GLY A 181 4.87 4.96 -15.11
C GLY A 181 5.49 4.85 -13.72
N TYR A 182 4.66 4.78 -12.69
CA TYR A 182 5.09 4.59 -11.31
C TYR A 182 4.41 3.34 -10.74
N ALA A 183 5.16 2.58 -9.94
CA ALA A 183 4.63 1.48 -9.14
C ALA A 183 5.01 1.73 -7.67
N SER A 184 4.01 1.89 -6.82
CA SER A 184 4.20 2.27 -5.41
C SER A 184 3.23 1.50 -4.50
N HIS A 185 3.10 1.93 -3.26
CA HIS A 185 2.35 1.29 -2.19
C HIS A 185 1.10 2.12 -1.82
N THR A 186 0.19 1.52 -1.06
CA THR A 186 -1.14 2.05 -0.74
C THR A 186 -1.06 3.45 -0.13
N GLU A 187 -0.27 3.62 0.92
CA GLU A 187 -0.08 4.86 1.68
C GLU A 187 0.53 5.99 0.83
N VAL A 188 1.48 5.67 -0.05
CA VAL A 188 2.13 6.66 -0.92
C VAL A 188 1.19 7.10 -2.03
N THR A 189 0.50 6.14 -2.66
CA THR A 189 -0.44 6.40 -3.76
C THR A 189 -1.67 7.15 -3.28
N LEU A 190 -2.29 6.72 -2.18
CA LEU A 190 -3.41 7.43 -1.56
C LEU A 190 -3.01 8.82 -1.07
N ALA A 191 -1.81 8.97 -0.50
CA ALA A 191 -1.34 10.28 -0.07
C ALA A 191 -1.21 11.24 -1.26
N LEU A 192 -0.62 10.79 -2.38
CA LEU A 192 -0.52 11.63 -3.58
C LEU A 192 -1.90 11.97 -4.14
N MET A 193 -2.80 11.00 -4.26
CA MET A 193 -4.18 11.21 -4.70
C MET A 193 -4.86 12.31 -3.86
N LYS A 194 -4.75 12.24 -2.53
CA LYS A 194 -5.31 13.26 -1.64
C LYS A 194 -4.65 14.63 -1.82
N LEU A 195 -3.33 14.69 -1.99
CA LEU A 195 -2.62 15.95 -2.23
C LEU A 195 -3.05 16.64 -3.53
N ILE A 196 -3.40 15.88 -4.57
CA ILE A 196 -3.90 16.41 -5.84
C ILE A 196 -5.43 16.58 -5.88
N GLY A 197 -6.11 16.45 -4.72
CA GLY A 197 -7.55 16.69 -4.60
C GLY A 197 -8.44 15.51 -4.99
N ILE A 198 -7.90 14.30 -5.15
CA ILE A 198 -8.67 13.07 -5.35
C ILE A 198 -8.95 12.44 -3.99
N GLU A 199 -10.19 12.61 -3.51
CA GLU A 199 -10.62 12.03 -2.24
C GLU A 199 -10.95 10.54 -2.38
N ARG A 200 -10.05 9.69 -1.87
CA ARG A 200 -10.23 8.24 -1.72
C ARG A 200 -9.76 7.77 -0.35
N ASN A 201 -10.44 6.79 0.21
CA ASN A 201 -10.12 6.24 1.53
C ASN A 201 -9.46 4.86 1.47
N GLU A 202 -9.47 4.22 0.31
CA GLU A 202 -8.91 2.88 0.07
C GLU A 202 -8.41 2.75 -1.37
N LEU A 203 -7.51 1.79 -1.59
CA LEU A 203 -7.09 1.33 -2.92
C LEU A 203 -7.08 -0.20 -2.91
N THR A 204 -7.74 -0.80 -3.90
CA THR A 204 -7.59 -2.24 -4.15
C THR A 204 -6.22 -2.53 -4.77
N THR A 205 -5.76 -3.78 -4.69
CA THR A 205 -4.52 -4.21 -5.34
C THR A 205 -4.52 -3.84 -6.84
N SER A 206 -3.39 -3.31 -7.31
CA SER A 206 -3.21 -2.83 -8.70
C SER A 206 -4.03 -1.60 -9.09
N ALA A 207 -4.77 -0.99 -8.17
CA ALA A 207 -5.43 0.29 -8.43
C ALA A 207 -4.41 1.45 -8.46
N GLY A 208 -4.78 2.51 -9.19
CA GLY A 208 -3.98 3.71 -9.32
C GLY A 208 -4.79 4.82 -9.98
N PHE A 209 -4.10 5.84 -10.48
CA PHE A 209 -4.72 6.95 -11.18
C PHE A 209 -3.88 7.33 -12.41
N VAL A 210 -4.49 8.06 -13.33
CA VAL A 210 -3.84 8.59 -14.53
C VAL A 210 -4.00 10.09 -14.52
N ILE A 211 -2.91 10.80 -14.83
CA ILE A 211 -2.93 12.24 -15.11
C ILE A 211 -2.54 12.43 -16.57
N GLU A 212 -3.42 13.08 -17.32
CA GLU A 212 -3.20 13.45 -18.71
C GLU A 212 -2.96 14.95 -18.83
N TYR A 213 -1.81 15.34 -19.37
CA TYR A 213 -1.53 16.70 -19.79
C TYR A 213 -1.80 16.81 -21.29
N ARG A 214 -2.61 17.80 -21.69
CA ARG A 214 -3.07 18.01 -23.07
C ARG A 214 -2.76 19.41 -23.55
#